data_AF-A0A3N4E5J4-F1
#
_entry.id   AF-A0A3N4E5J4-F1
#
_cell.length_a   1.000
_cell.length_b   1.000
_cell.length_c   1.000
_cell.angle_alpha   90.00
_cell.angle_beta   90.00
_cell.angle_gamma   90.00
#
_symmetry.space_group_name_H-M   'P 1'
#
loop_
_entity.id
_entity.type
_entity.pdbx_description
1 polymer ?
#
loop_
_entity_poly.entity_id
_entity_poly.type
_entity_poly.pdbx_seq_one_letter_code
_entity_poly.pdbx_strand_id
1 'polypeptide(L)'
;MILPYYPSANGGCIHGAIGRRCIECRGLGSLGIGASSVAQAQQSISETRLLTNAPFNVNVFCHAPAQRDAIKEHAWLHHLADLFVVCSA
;
A
#
# COMPACT_ATOMS: atom_id res chain seq x y z
N MET A 1 14.82 -12.95 18.58
CA MET A 1 14.00 -11.72 18.71
C MET A 1 14.84 -10.52 18.29
N ILE A 2 14.94 -10.29 16.99
CA ILE A 2 15.37 -9.03 16.37
C ILE A 2 14.40 -8.90 15.19
N LEU A 3 13.41 -8.03 15.30
CA LEU A 3 12.47 -7.73 14.23
C LEU A 3 13.16 -6.75 13.28
N PRO A 4 13.46 -7.12 12.02
CA PRO A 4 13.86 -6.13 11.04
C PRO A 4 12.63 -5.27 10.74
N TYR A 5 12.78 -3.98 11.04
CA TYR A 5 11.83 -2.92 10.73
C TYR A 5 11.41 -2.99 9.25
N TYR A 6 10.23 -3.54 8.98
CA TYR A 6 9.55 -3.49 7.69
C TYR A 6 8.59 -2.29 7.74
N PRO A 7 8.87 -1.17 7.05
CA PRO A 7 7.83 -0.16 6.88
C PRO A 7 6.69 -0.82 6.10
N SER A 8 5.51 -0.83 6.73
CA SER A 8 4.24 -1.16 6.11
C SER A 8 4.06 -0.29 4.87
N ALA A 9 3.50 -0.85 3.80
CA ALA A 9 3.24 -0.17 2.53
C ALA A 9 2.40 1.12 2.66
N ASN A 10 1.84 1.40 3.84
CA ASN A 10 1.01 2.56 4.13
C ASN A 10 1.56 3.44 5.27
N GLY A 11 2.85 3.38 5.60
CA GLY A 11 3.44 4.11 6.72
C GLY A 11 4.73 4.86 6.37
N GLY A 12 4.60 6.13 5.97
CA GLY A 12 5.64 7.15 6.11
C GLY A 12 6.64 7.29 4.96
N CYS A 13 6.60 8.46 4.32
CA CYS A 13 7.51 9.00 3.29
C CYS A 13 7.32 8.53 1.84
N ILE A 14 6.19 8.89 1.23
CA ILE A 14 6.15 9.27 -0.20
C ILE A 14 5.65 10.72 -0.33
N HIS A 15 6.53 11.69 -0.04
CA HIS A 15 6.27 13.07 -0.49
C HIS A 15 6.87 13.21 -1.89
N GLY A 16 5.99 13.42 -2.87
CA GLY A 16 6.39 13.83 -4.21
C GLY A 16 7.16 15.15 -4.15
N ALA A 17 8.39 15.16 -4.66
CA ALA A 17 9.08 16.36 -5.11
C ALA A 17 10.27 15.98 -5.99
N ILE A 18 10.35 16.66 -7.12
CA ILE A 18 11.48 16.69 -8.05
C ILE A 18 12.78 17.01 -7.30
N GLY A 19 13.83 16.23 -7.54
CA GLY A 19 15.22 16.65 -7.35
C GLY A 19 15.70 16.82 -5.89
N ARG A 20 15.96 15.71 -5.19
CA ARG A 20 17.19 15.59 -4.37
C ARG A 20 17.35 14.16 -3.87
N ARG A 21 18.58 13.65 -3.99
CA ARG A 21 19.03 12.36 -3.45
C ARG A 21 18.82 12.37 -1.93
N CYS A 22 17.83 11.63 -1.45
CA CYS A 22 17.72 11.35 -0.02
C CYS A 22 18.95 10.52 0.39
N ILE A 23 19.66 11.04 1.39
CA ILE A 23 20.75 10.36 2.09
C ILE A 23 20.27 8.95 2.46
N GLU A 24 21.05 7.96 2.03
CA GLU A 24 20.99 6.54 2.35
C GLU A 24 20.01 6.20 3.49
N CYS A 25 18.74 6.01 3.15
CA CYS A 25 17.87 5.25 4.03
C CYS A 25 18.46 3.84 4.05
N ARG A 26 19.19 3.48 5.11
CA ARG A 26 19.59 2.10 5.43
C ARG A 26 18.38 1.17 5.70
N GLY A 27 17.18 1.58 5.28
CA GLY A 27 15.97 0.80 5.29
C GLY A 27 15.73 0.22 3.91
N LEU A 28 15.28 -1.03 3.87
CA LEU A 28 14.84 -1.65 2.63
C LEU A 28 13.52 -0.99 2.21
N GLY A 29 13.53 -0.27 1.07
CA GLY A 29 12.31 0.28 0.49
C GLY A 29 11.31 -0.84 0.19
N SER A 30 10.02 -0.59 0.36
CA SER A 30 8.96 -1.59 0.16
C SER A 30 7.83 -1.02 -0.69
N LEU A 31 7.45 -1.73 -1.74
CA LEU A 31 6.38 -1.37 -2.66
C LEU A 31 5.19 -2.31 -2.45
N GLY A 32 4.03 -1.79 -2.03
CA GLY A 32 2.80 -2.57 -1.93
C GLY A 32 2.01 -2.57 -3.23
N ILE A 33 1.82 -3.75 -3.84
CA ILE A 33 1.05 -3.90 -5.10
C ILE A 33 -0.21 -4.76 -4.93
N GLY A 34 -0.58 -5.11 -3.70
CA GLY A 34 -1.68 -6.04 -3.40
C GLY A 34 -3.06 -5.63 -3.90
N ALA A 35 -3.28 -4.34 -4.19
CA ALA A 35 -4.53 -3.82 -4.77
C ALA A 35 -4.39 -3.40 -6.25
N SER A 36 -3.22 -3.58 -6.85
CA SER A 36 -2.93 -3.19 -8.23
C SER A 36 -3.30 -4.29 -9.22
N SER A 37 -3.72 -3.90 -10.43
CA SER A 37 -3.70 -4.83 -11.56
C SER A 37 -2.27 -5.22 -11.94
N VAL A 38 -2.14 -6.30 -12.71
CA VAL A 38 -0.82 -6.77 -13.19
C VAL A 38 -0.07 -5.67 -13.95
N ALA A 39 -0.75 -4.93 -14.83
CA ALA A 39 -0.14 -3.86 -15.61
C ALA A 39 0.35 -2.70 -14.71
N GLN A 40 -0.45 -2.30 -13.73
CA GLN A 40 -0.06 -1.25 -12.76
C GLN A 40 1.12 -1.69 -11.89
N ALA A 41 1.15 -2.96 -11.48
CA ALA A 41 2.26 -3.52 -10.70
C ALA A 41 3.56 -3.52 -11.51
N GLN A 42 3.51 -3.95 -12.77
CA GLN A 42 4.67 -3.95 -13.67
C GLN A 42 5.22 -2.54 -13.90
N GLN A 43 4.33 -1.58 -14.12
CA GLN A 43 4.71 -0.18 -14.28
C GLN A 43 5.42 0.35 -13.02
N SER A 44 4.80 0.15 -11.85
CA SER A 44 5.34 0.63 -10.57
C SER A 44 6.72 0.03 -10.24
N ILE A 45 6.92 -1.26 -10.52
CA ILE A 45 8.22 -1.93 -10.33
C ILE A 45 9.26 -1.35 -11.30
N SER A 46 8.89 -1.12 -12.55
CA SER A 46 9.80 -0.58 -13.57
C SER A 46 10.22 0.85 -13.23
N GLU A 47 9.29 1.69 -12.82
CA GLU A 47 9.56 3.05 -12.33
C GLU A 47 10.49 3.03 -11.10
N THR A 48 10.23 2.14 -10.14
CA THR A 48 11.08 1.99 -8.95
C THR A 48 12.52 1.62 -9.32
N ARG A 49 12.71 0.71 -10.30
CA ARG A 49 14.05 0.33 -10.80
C ARG A 49 14.78 1.47 -11.51
N LEU A 50 14.06 2.41 -12.13
CA LEU A 50 14.67 3.60 -12.73
C LEU A 50 15.16 4.59 -11.67
N LEU A 51 14.54 4.59 -10.50
CA LEU A 51 14.87 5.50 -9.40
C LEU A 51 16.02 5.00 -8.52
N THR A 52 16.27 3.68 -8.47
CA THR A 52 17.31 3.10 -7.63
C THR A 52 17.85 1.77 -8.16
N ASN A 53 19.15 1.55 -7.95
CA ASN A 53 19.81 0.26 -8.15
C ASN A 53 19.93 -0.54 -6.84
N ALA A 54 19.49 0.01 -5.71
CA ALA A 54 19.48 -0.68 -4.43
C ALA A 54 18.36 -1.75 -4.40
N PRO A 55 18.53 -2.85 -3.65
CA PRO A 55 17.46 -3.82 -3.45
C PRO A 55 16.25 -3.16 -2.78
N PHE A 56 15.05 -3.61 -3.16
CA PHE A 56 13.78 -3.20 -2.56
C PHE A 56 12.82 -4.40 -2.50
N ASN A 57 11.85 -4.34 -1.59
CA ASN A 57 10.84 -5.36 -1.38
C ASN A 57 9.57 -5.05 -2.18
N VAL A 58 8.89 -6.09 -2.67
CA VAL A 58 7.56 -5.98 -3.28
C VAL A 58 6.59 -6.81 -2.46
N ASN A 59 5.58 -6.16 -1.88
CA ASN A 59 4.59 -6.80 -1.03
C ASN A 59 3.29 -7.10 -1.79
N VAL A 60 2.84 -8.35 -1.67
CA VAL A 60 1.59 -8.87 -2.22
C VAL A 60 0.76 -9.48 -1.11
N PHE A 61 -0.55 -9.47 -1.28
CA PHE A 61 -1.45 -10.23 -0.40
C PHE A 61 -1.60 -11.67 -0.90
N CYS A 62 -1.66 -12.62 0.02
CA CYS A 62 -1.81 -14.06 -0.26
C CYS A 62 -2.98 -14.71 0.50
N HIS A 63 -3.95 -13.92 0.95
CA HIS A 63 -5.15 -14.43 1.61
C HIS A 63 -6.08 -15.12 0.60
N ALA A 64 -6.93 -16.02 1.10
CA ALA A 64 -8.00 -16.60 0.29
C ALA A 64 -8.92 -15.48 -0.25
N PRO A 65 -9.42 -15.58 -1.50
CA PRO A 65 -10.29 -14.54 -2.06
C PRO A 65 -11.48 -14.24 -1.15
N ALA A 66 -11.71 -12.96 -0.88
CA ALA A 66 -12.85 -12.51 -0.09
C ALA A 66 -14.17 -12.98 -0.75
N GLN A 67 -14.99 -13.68 0.03
CA GLN A 67 -16.30 -14.14 -0.43
C GLN A 67 -17.33 -13.04 -0.13
N ARG A 68 -18.07 -12.61 -1.15
CA ARG A 68 -19.13 -11.62 -1.01
C ARG A 68 -20.30 -12.22 -0.23
N ASP A 69 -20.79 -11.48 0.77
CA ASP A 69 -21.95 -11.84 1.56
C ASP A 69 -22.84 -10.60 1.68
N ALA A 70 -23.82 -10.51 0.79
CA ALA A 70 -24.66 -9.33 0.66
C ALA A 70 -25.40 -8.99 1.96
N ILE A 71 -25.81 -9.99 2.75
CA ILE A 71 -26.53 -9.76 4.01
C ILE A 71 -25.60 -9.13 5.04
N LYS A 72 -24.40 -9.69 5.21
CA LYS A 72 -23.40 -9.14 6.14
C LYS A 72 -22.91 -7.77 5.71
N GLU A 73 -22.68 -7.59 4.41
CA GLU A 73 -22.27 -6.31 3.84
C GLU A 73 -23.32 -5.21 4.07
N HIS A 74 -24.62 -5.53 3.89
CA HIS A 74 -25.70 -4.57 4.13
C HIS A 74 -25.86 -4.24 5.62
N ALA A 75 -25.78 -5.24 6.50
CA ALA A 75 -25.80 -5.03 7.94
C ALA A 75 -24.63 -4.15 8.40
N TRP A 76 -23.45 -4.33 7.80
CA TRP A 76 -22.26 -3.52 8.07
C TRP A 76 -22.44 -2.07 7.63
N LEU A 77 -22.98 -1.85 6.43
CA LEU A 77 -23.30 -0.50 5.94
C LEU A 77 -24.33 0.21 6.83
N HIS A 78 -25.38 -0.49 7.27
CA HIS A 78 -26.36 0.08 8.19
C HIS A 78 -25.74 0.47 9.54
N HIS A 79 -24.84 -0.36 10.07
CA HIS A 79 -24.13 -0.06 11.32
C HIS A 79 -23.24 1.20 11.22
N LEU A 80 -22.61 1.41 10.07
CA LEU A 80 -21.70 2.54 9.83
C LEU A 80 -22.42 3.80 9.33
N ALA A 81 -23.73 3.76 9.10
CA ALA A 81 -24.49 4.83 8.45
C ALA A 81 -24.25 6.20 9.10
N ASP A 82 -24.29 6.27 10.44
CA ASP A 82 -24.12 7.52 11.19
C ASP A 82 -22.73 8.14 11.04
N LEU A 83 -21.70 7.33 10.77
CA LEU A 83 -20.34 7.82 10.55
C LEU A 83 -20.18 8.50 9.17
N PHE A 84 -20.97 8.10 8.18
CA PHE A 84 -20.91 8.69 6.84
C PHE A 84 -21.70 9.98 6.71
N VAL A 85 -22.63 10.26 7.64
CA VAL A 85 -23.40 11.52 7.67
C VAL A 85 -22.47 12.73 7.89
N VAL A 86 -21.40 12.58 8.67
CA VAL A 86 -20.48 13.68 9.04
C VAL A 86 -19.58 14.15 7.88
N CYS A 87 -19.39 13.34 6.82
CA CYS A 87 -18.55 13.69 5.66
C CYS A 87 -19.32 14.32 4.49
N SER A 88 -20.59 14.70 4.68
CA SER A 88 -21.46 15.24 3.62
C SER A 88 -21.77 16.75 3.73
N ALA A 89 -20.97 17.51 4.49
CA ALA A 89 -21.01 18.98 4.59
C ALA A 89 -19.69 19.60 4.14
#